data_AF-A0A919HZ94-F1
#
_entry.id   AF-A0A919HZ94-F1
#
_cell.length_a   1.000
_cell.length_b   1.000
_cell.length_c   1.000
_cell.angle_alpha   90.00
_cell.angle_beta   90.00
_cell.angle_gamma   90.00
#
_symmetry.space_group_name_H-M   'P 1'
#
loop_
_entity.id
_entity.type
_entity.pdbx_description
1 polymer ?
#
loop_
_entity_poly.entity_id
_entity_poly.type
_entity_poly.pdbx_seq_one_letter_code
_entity_poly.pdbx_strand_id
1 'polypeptide(L)'
;MVVKIAGDVASVRAAVMTGAELAERQQGLVAQKVIAGPGRPAAGPCPAPSPAPDVAVTEENTALTDAPSHSTERVTCNLCLDPHCPRQKGDPRSQCLHAGKRGDA
;
A
#
# COMPACT_ATOMS: atom_id res chain seq x y z
N MET A 1 -21.94 8.55 6.85
CA MET A 1 -21.29 7.76 7.92
C MET A 1 -19.87 7.45 7.49
N VAL A 2 -18.89 7.44 8.40
CA VAL A 2 -17.48 7.11 8.08
C VAL A 2 -17.06 5.89 8.89
N VAL A 3 -16.64 4.83 8.20
CA VAL A 3 -16.11 3.60 8.81
C VAL A 3 -14.59 3.68 8.81
N LYS A 4 -13.96 3.35 9.94
CA LYS A 4 -12.49 3.32 10.10
C LYS A 4 -12.06 1.90 10.46
N ILE A 5 -11.04 1.40 9.77
CA ILE A 5 -10.46 0.07 10.00
C ILE A 5 -8.96 0.27 10.18
N ALA A 6 -8.36 -0.45 11.12
CA ALA A 6 -6.92 -0.43 11.38
C ALA A 6 -6.40 -1.87 11.38
N GLY A 7 -5.20 -2.07 10.82
CA GLY A 7 -4.59 -3.38 10.65
C GLY A 7 -3.32 -3.28 9.81
N ASP A 8 -2.78 -4.41 9.38
CA ASP A 8 -1.69 -4.44 8.41
C ASP A 8 -2.18 -3.91 7.04
N VAL A 9 -1.23 -3.44 6.23
CA VAL A 9 -1.55 -2.76 4.96
C VAL A 9 -2.26 -3.70 3.99
N ALA A 10 -1.95 -5.01 4.00
CA ALA A 10 -2.56 -5.96 3.08
C ALA A 10 -4.03 -6.25 3.47
N SER A 11 -4.26 -6.55 4.74
CA SER A 11 -5.59 -6.82 5.29
C SER A 11 -6.51 -5.60 5.17
N VAL A 12 -6.03 -4.40 5.49
CA VAL A 12 -6.82 -3.16 5.34
C VAL A 12 -7.17 -2.89 3.87
N ARG A 13 -6.26 -3.16 2.93
CA ARG A 13 -6.57 -3.02 1.50
C ARG A 13 -7.65 -4.00 1.06
N ALA A 14 -7.54 -5.26 1.44
CA ALA A 14 -8.55 -6.28 1.12
C ALA A 14 -9.92 -5.90 1.69
N ALA A 15 -9.97 -5.53 2.97
CA ALA A 15 -11.22 -5.12 3.63
C ALA A 15 -11.87 -3.90 2.97
N VAL A 16 -11.09 -2.88 2.61
CA VAL A 16 -11.60 -1.67 1.95
C VAL A 16 -12.11 -1.98 0.55
N MET A 17 -11.41 -2.81 -0.23
CA MET A 17 -11.84 -3.17 -1.59
C MET A 17 -13.19 -3.88 -1.57
N THR A 18 -13.33 -4.94 -0.77
CA THR A 18 -14.61 -5.68 -0.67
C THR A 18 -15.74 -4.81 -0.10
N GLY A 19 -15.44 -3.98 0.91
CA GLY A 19 -16.43 -3.08 1.50
C GLY A 19 -16.90 -1.99 0.53
N ALA A 20 -16.00 -1.48 -0.31
CA ALA A 20 -16.31 -0.47 -1.32
C ALA A 20 -17.20 -1.04 -2.43
N GLU A 21 -16.89 -2.22 -2.94
CA GLU A 21 -17.73 -2.89 -3.95
C GLU A 21 -19.17 -3.10 -3.43
N LEU A 22 -19.33 -3.48 -2.16
CA LEU A 22 -20.64 -3.61 -1.54
C LEU A 22 -21.36 -2.26 -1.40
N ALA A 23 -20.64 -1.23 -0.96
CA ALA A 23 -21.19 0.12 -0.80
C ALA A 23 -21.58 0.75 -2.15
N GLU A 24 -20.85 0.47 -3.23
CA GLU A 24 -21.19 0.89 -4.59
C GLU A 24 -22.48 0.23 -5.09
N ARG A 25 -22.65 -1.07 -4.85
CA ARG A 25 -23.90 -1.79 -5.19
C ARG A 25 -25.12 -1.20 -4.47
N GLN A 26 -24.91 -0.69 -3.26
CA GLN A 26 -25.95 -0.03 -2.47
C GLN A 26 -26.03 1.49 -2.73
N GLN A 27 -25.29 2.03 -3.69
CA GLN A 27 -25.22 3.46 -4.03
C GLN A 27 -24.87 4.36 -2.82
N GLY A 28 -24.12 3.81 -1.86
CA GLY A 28 -23.74 4.48 -0.62
C GLY A 28 -22.27 4.90 -0.56
N LEU A 29 -21.46 4.59 -1.57
CA LEU A 29 -20.04 4.94 -1.57
C LEU A 29 -19.83 6.41 -1.95
N VAL A 30 -19.25 7.18 -1.03
CA VAL A 30 -18.85 8.57 -1.27
C VAL A 30 -17.35 8.69 -1.53
N ALA A 31 -16.52 8.00 -0.73
CA ALA A 31 -15.06 8.01 -0.85
C ALA A 31 -14.43 6.82 -0.12
N GLN A 32 -13.23 6.41 -0.59
CA GLN A 32 -12.39 5.43 0.08
C GLN A 32 -10.91 5.87 0.09
N LYS A 33 -10.18 5.60 1.19
CA LYS A 33 -8.74 5.88 1.29
C LYS A 33 -8.05 4.95 2.26
N VAL A 34 -6.94 4.35 1.81
CA VAL A 34 -6.00 3.62 2.66
C VAL A 34 -4.79 4.50 2.96
N ILE A 35 -4.37 4.55 4.21
CA ILE A 35 -3.18 5.29 4.68
C ILE A 35 -2.17 4.25 5.17
N ALA A 36 -1.12 4.00 4.40
CA ALA A 36 -0.04 3.09 4.78
C ALA A 36 0.95 3.84 5.68
N GLY A 37 1.22 3.31 6.87
CA GLY A 37 2.10 3.97 7.85
C GLY A 37 1.60 5.37 8.21
N PRO A 38 0.36 5.53 8.73
CA PRO A 38 -0.01 6.80 9.32
C PRO A 38 1.04 7.13 10.40
N GLY A 39 1.41 8.41 10.55
CA GLY A 39 2.37 8.84 11.58
C GLY A 39 1.88 8.54 13.01
N ARG A 40 2.05 9.46 13.96
CA ARG A 40 1.41 9.31 15.28
C ARG A 40 -0.07 8.92 15.07
N PRO A 41 -0.60 7.89 15.76
CA PRO A 41 -1.97 7.43 15.51
C PRO A 41 -2.87 8.65 15.61
N ALA A 42 -3.66 8.89 14.56
CA ALA A 42 -4.66 9.94 14.56
C ALA A 42 -5.56 9.67 15.76
N ALA A 43 -5.28 10.37 16.86
CA ALA A 43 -5.77 10.06 18.18
C ALA A 43 -7.25 10.39 18.24
N GLY A 44 -8.07 9.39 17.96
CA GLY A 44 -9.48 9.34 18.26
C GLY A 44 -9.82 7.89 18.54
N PRO A 45 -10.64 7.58 19.56
CA PRO A 45 -11.04 6.21 19.83
C PRO A 45 -11.64 5.63 18.53
N CYS A 46 -11.05 4.55 18.02
CA CYS A 46 -11.82 3.65 17.20
C CYS A 46 -12.81 3.01 18.18
N PRO A 47 -14.13 3.30 18.09
CA PRO A 47 -15.07 2.53 18.88
C PRO A 47 -14.88 1.07 18.49
N ALA A 48 -14.69 0.21 19.50
CA ALA A 48 -14.62 -1.22 19.28
C ALA A 48 -15.88 -1.64 18.52
N PRO A 49 -15.76 -2.44 17.45
CA PRO A 49 -16.95 -2.95 16.78
C PRO A 49 -17.76 -3.75 17.80
N SER A 50 -19.03 -3.39 18.01
CA SER A 50 -19.97 -4.27 18.71
C SER A 50 -20.02 -5.60 17.96
N PRO A 51 -20.11 -6.75 18.65
CA PRO A 51 -20.08 -8.06 18.01
C PRO A 51 -21.25 -8.16 17.02
N ALA A 52 -20.93 -8.29 15.74
CA ALA A 52 -21.88 -8.66 14.70
C ALA A 52 -22.19 -10.17 14.81
N PRO A 53 -23.41 -10.60 14.46
CA PRO A 53 -23.87 -11.98 14.65
C PRO A 53 -23.05 -12.98 13.82
N ASP A 54 -22.88 -14.18 14.36
CA ASP A 54 -22.32 -15.38 13.72
C ASP A 54 -22.80 -15.55 12.26
N VAL A 55 -22.00 -15.08 11.31
CA VAL A 55 -22.07 -15.50 9.92
C VAL A 55 -20.91 -16.45 9.70
N ALA A 56 -21.26 -17.73 9.58
CA ALA A 56 -20.36 -18.84 9.33
C ALA A 56 -19.37 -18.50 8.20
N VAL A 57 -18.09 -18.42 8.56
CA VAL A 57 -16.98 -18.31 7.62
C VAL A 57 -16.80 -19.71 7.02
N THR A 58 -17.31 -19.93 5.82
CA THR A 58 -16.89 -21.06 4.99
C THR A 58 -15.51 -20.71 4.44
N GLU A 59 -14.48 -21.37 4.95
CA GLU A 59 -13.12 -21.32 4.43
C GLU A 59 -13.09 -21.91 3.01
N GLU A 60 -13.21 -21.07 1.99
CA GLU A 60 -12.77 -21.43 0.64
C GLU A 60 -11.38 -20.82 0.40
N ASN A 61 -10.38 -21.68 0.58
CA ASN A 61 -8.99 -21.45 0.20
C ASN A 61 -8.90 -21.21 -1.31
N THR A 62 -9.00 -19.95 -1.72
CA THR A 62 -8.60 -19.52 -3.07
C THR A 62 -7.08 -19.35 -3.06
N ALA A 63 -6.40 -20.39 -3.49
CA ALA A 63 -5.01 -20.35 -3.92
C ALA A 63 -4.85 -19.27 -5.01
N LEU A 64 -4.28 -18.12 -4.65
CA LEU A 64 -3.88 -17.09 -5.60
C LEU A 64 -2.39 -17.26 -5.92
N THR A 65 -2.15 -17.76 -7.12
CA THR A 65 -0.88 -17.72 -7.84
C THR A 65 -0.42 -16.25 -7.95
N ASP A 66 0.45 -15.80 -7.06
CA ASP A 66 1.15 -14.52 -7.20
C ASP A 66 2.29 -14.69 -8.19
N ALA A 67 2.03 -14.37 -9.45
CA ALA A 67 3.07 -14.11 -10.43
C ALA A 67 2.72 -12.85 -11.22
N PRO A 68 3.05 -11.66 -10.72
CA PRO A 68 3.35 -10.56 -11.59
C PRO A 68 4.83 -10.70 -11.98
N SER A 69 5.07 -11.27 -13.16
CA SER A 69 6.32 -11.11 -13.89
C SER A 69 6.52 -9.63 -14.21
N HIS A 70 6.92 -8.84 -13.22
CA HIS A 70 7.59 -7.58 -13.49
C HIS A 70 8.99 -7.97 -13.94
N SER A 71 9.23 -7.95 -15.25
CA SER A 71 10.56 -7.72 -15.78
C SER A 71 10.96 -6.29 -15.38
N THR A 72 11.25 -6.10 -14.09
CA THR A 72 11.92 -4.92 -13.59
C THR A 72 13.31 -4.98 -14.19
N GLU A 73 13.57 -4.21 -15.24
CA GLU A 73 14.91 -3.72 -15.48
C GLU A 73 15.42 -3.22 -14.13
N ARG A 74 16.45 -3.89 -13.60
CA ARG A 74 16.90 -3.69 -12.24
C ARG A 74 17.46 -2.28 -12.14
N VAL A 75 16.61 -1.34 -11.75
CA VAL A 75 17.03 0.04 -11.51
C VAL A 75 17.98 0.02 -10.31
N THR A 76 19.27 0.17 -10.59
CA THR A 76 20.35 0.14 -9.62
C THR A 76 20.38 1.38 -8.74
N CYS A 77 20.12 2.55 -9.35
CA CYS A 77 20.18 3.85 -8.68
C CYS A 77 18.80 4.52 -8.57
N ASN A 78 18.26 4.60 -7.34
CA ASN A 78 16.99 5.32 -7.07
C ASN A 78 17.06 6.86 -7.26
N LEU A 79 18.24 7.45 -7.51
CA LEU A 79 18.37 8.90 -7.73
C LEU A 79 18.22 9.30 -9.20
N CYS A 80 18.77 8.49 -10.10
CA CYS A 80 18.75 8.79 -11.53
C CYS A 80 17.88 7.83 -12.34
N LEU A 81 17.47 6.71 -11.74
CA LEU A 81 16.67 5.65 -12.34
C LEU A 81 17.26 5.06 -13.64
N ASP A 82 18.59 5.14 -13.78
CA ASP A 82 19.31 4.64 -14.95
C ASP A 82 19.82 3.21 -14.68
N PRO A 83 19.49 2.22 -15.51
CA PRO A 83 19.96 0.84 -15.38
C PRO A 83 21.48 0.66 -15.56
N HIS A 84 22.17 1.61 -16.21
CA HIS A 84 23.63 1.58 -16.39
C HIS A 84 24.39 2.30 -15.27
N CYS A 85 23.69 2.93 -14.31
CA CYS A 85 24.34 3.58 -13.19
C CYS A 85 24.87 2.52 -12.20
N PRO A 86 26.15 2.52 -11.81
CA PRO A 86 26.68 1.51 -10.90
C PRO A 86 26.29 1.73 -9.43
N ARG A 87 25.79 2.93 -9.08
CA ARG A 87 25.46 3.30 -7.70
C ARG A 87 24.30 2.47 -7.14
N GLN A 88 24.47 1.89 -5.95
CA GLN A 88 23.40 1.19 -5.23
C GLN A 88 22.78 2.03 -4.10
N LYS A 89 21.68 1.52 -3.53
CA LYS A 89 21.04 2.13 -2.35
C LYS A 89 21.97 1.98 -1.13
N GLY A 90 22.55 3.09 -0.68
CA GLY A 90 23.48 3.14 0.45
C GLY A 90 24.80 3.81 0.07
N ASP A 91 25.14 3.78 -1.23
CA ASP A 91 26.34 4.44 -1.74
C ASP A 91 26.19 5.97 -1.79
N PRO A 92 27.30 6.71 -1.63
CA PRO A 92 27.30 8.17 -1.70
C PRO A 92 26.82 8.68 -3.05
N ARG A 93 26.23 9.89 -3.07
CA ARG A 93 25.67 10.50 -4.29
C ARG A 93 26.74 10.74 -5.36
N SER A 94 28.00 10.92 -4.97
CA SER A 94 29.15 11.10 -5.87
C SER A 94 29.44 9.90 -6.76
N GLN A 95 28.98 8.70 -6.40
CA GLN A 95 29.11 7.49 -7.23
C GLN A 95 28.04 7.39 -8.33
N CYS A 96 27.09 8.34 -8.39
CA CYS A 96 26.14 8.41 -9.48
C CYS A 96 26.79 9.00 -10.73
N LEU A 97 26.60 8.37 -11.90
CA LEU A 97 26.98 8.96 -13.21
C LEU A 97 26.37 10.34 -13.47
N HIS A 98 25.31 10.69 -12.73
CA HIS A 98 24.55 11.92 -12.86
C HIS A 98 24.72 12.89 -11.67
N ALA A 99 25.76 12.71 -10.83
CA ALA A 99 25.93 13.47 -9.59
C ALA A 99 25.76 15.00 -9.78
N GLY A 100 26.34 15.59 -10.83
CA GLY A 100 26.27 17.05 -11.09
C GLY A 100 25.06 17.55 -11.89
N LYS A 101 24.13 16.70 -12.32
CA LYS A 101 22.95 17.13 -13.13
C LYS A 101 21.69 17.35 -12.28
N ARG A 102 21.67 16.88 -11.03
CA ARG A 102 20.49 16.94 -10.16
C ARG A 102 20.87 17.38 -8.73
N GLY A 103 20.99 18.69 -8.55
CA GLY A 103 20.98 19.33 -7.23
C GLY A 103 22.32 19.32 -6.49
N ASP A 104 23.38 19.80 -7.12
CA ASP A 104 24.55 20.34 -6.42
C ASP A 104 24.21 21.77 -5.97
N ALA A 105 23.90 21.92 -4.69
CA ALA A 105 23.83 23.19 -3.96
C ALA A 105 24.42 22.94 -2.57
#